data_AF-A0A097EID4-F1
#
_entry.id   AF-A0A097EID4-F1
#
_cell.length_a   1.000
_cell.length_b   1.000
_cell.length_c   1.000
_cell.angle_alpha   90.00
_cell.angle_beta   90.00
_cell.angle_gamma   90.00
#
_symmetry.space_group_name_H-M   'P 1'
#
loop_
_entity.id
_entity.type
_entity.pdbx_description
1 polymer ?
#
loop_
_entity_poly.entity_id
_entity_poly.type
_entity_poly.pdbx_seq_one_letter_code
_entity_poly.pdbx_strand_id
1 'polypeptide(L)'
;MQTERVTFLTTPDHKAALDAFAASNGKSVGHVVREASAIYIAQAAVDEDEQQLAALVREVNMAVPRMRADIKDAIASIDHANAVVDAVLAGEGPRP
;
A
#
# COMPACT_ATOMS: atom_id res chain seq x y z
N MET A 1 7.61 -35.53 -7.27
CA MET A 1 6.46 -34.93 -6.56
C MET A 1 6.63 -35.22 -5.08
N GLN A 2 6.97 -34.22 -4.27
CA GLN A 2 6.97 -34.34 -2.82
C GLN A 2 5.55 -33.94 -2.38
N THR A 3 4.69 -34.90 -2.07
CA THR A 3 3.34 -34.60 -1.59
C THR A 3 3.38 -34.53 -0.08
N GLU A 4 3.22 -33.34 0.47
CA GLU A 4 3.10 -33.15 1.92
C GLU A 4 1.83 -33.83 2.44
N ARG A 5 1.94 -34.46 3.62
CA ARG A 5 0.81 -35.11 4.30
C ARG A 5 0.26 -34.18 5.37
N VAL A 6 -0.96 -33.69 5.16
CA VAL A 6 -1.66 -32.83 6.12
C VAL A 6 -2.67 -33.68 6.89
N THR A 7 -2.54 -33.68 8.23
CA THR A 7 -3.53 -34.25 9.14
C THR A 7 -4.13 -33.12 9.96
N PHE A 8 -5.45 -33.03 10.00
CA PHE A 8 -6.17 -32.09 10.86
C PHE A 8 -7.19 -32.84 11.70
N LEU A 9 -7.38 -32.38 12.93
CA LEU A 9 -8.39 -32.90 13.84
C LEU A 9 -9.63 -32.02 13.70
N THR A 10 -10.79 -32.65 13.56
CA THR A 10 -12.07 -31.96 13.44
C THR A 10 -13.16 -32.76 14.12
N THR A 11 -14.30 -32.13 14.37
CA THR A 11 -15.47 -32.82 14.91
C THR A 11 -16.08 -33.74 13.84
N PRO A 12 -16.80 -34.81 14.24
CA PRO A 12 -17.48 -35.68 13.29
C PRO A 12 -18.42 -34.91 12.34
N ASP A 13 -19.15 -33.94 12.87
CA ASP A 13 -20.10 -33.12 12.10
C ASP A 13 -19.39 -32.27 11.05
N HIS A 14 -18.28 -31.61 11.41
CA HIS A 14 -17.48 -30.85 10.46
C HIS A 14 -16.83 -31.73 9.39
N LYS A 15 -16.41 -32.95 9.75
CA LYS A 15 -15.92 -33.92 8.77
C LYS A 15 -17.01 -34.27 7.76
N ALA A 16 -18.21 -34.60 8.22
CA ALA A 16 -19.33 -34.95 7.36
C ALA A 16 -19.73 -33.78 6.44
N ALA A 17 -19.76 -32.55 6.96
CA ALA A 17 -20.02 -31.35 6.17
C ALA A 17 -18.94 -31.13 5.09
N LEU A 18 -17.68 -31.30 5.43
CA LEU A 18 -16.56 -31.14 4.49
C LEU A 18 -16.53 -32.24 3.42
N ASP A 19 -16.84 -33.49 3.80
CA ASP A 19 -16.99 -34.60 2.87
C ASP A 19 -18.13 -34.33 1.88
N ALA A 20 -19.29 -33.86 2.36
CA ALA A 20 -20.43 -33.53 1.51
C ALA A 20 -20.14 -32.34 0.58
N PHE A 21 -19.45 -31.31 1.08
CA PHE A 21 -19.02 -30.17 0.28
C PHE A 21 -18.05 -30.61 -0.83
N ALA A 22 -17.04 -31.41 -0.49
CA ALA A 22 -16.07 -31.91 -1.46
C ALA A 22 -16.76 -32.77 -2.55
N ALA A 23 -17.66 -33.68 -2.13
CA ALA A 23 -18.40 -34.54 -3.03
C ALA A 23 -19.32 -33.76 -3.99
N SER A 24 -20.07 -32.78 -3.48
CA SER A 24 -20.96 -31.94 -4.30
C SER A 24 -20.21 -31.09 -5.33
N ASN A 25 -18.92 -30.83 -5.10
CA ASN A 25 -18.05 -30.08 -6.02
C ASN A 25 -17.12 -30.99 -6.85
N GLY A 26 -17.28 -32.31 -6.80
CA GLY A 26 -16.43 -33.26 -7.54
C GLY A 26 -14.95 -33.22 -7.12
N LYS A 27 -14.67 -32.80 -5.89
CA LYS A 27 -13.31 -32.61 -5.35
C LYS A 27 -13.04 -33.59 -4.21
N SER A 28 -11.77 -33.84 -3.91
CA SER A 28 -11.39 -34.52 -2.67
C SER A 28 -11.28 -33.52 -1.53
N VAL A 29 -11.50 -33.97 -0.29
CA VAL A 29 -11.31 -33.13 0.91
C VAL A 29 -9.93 -32.49 0.95
N GLY A 30 -8.89 -33.26 0.63
CA GLY A 30 -7.52 -32.75 0.59
C GLY A 30 -7.30 -31.69 -0.49
N HIS A 31 -8.06 -31.73 -1.60
CA HIS A 31 -8.06 -30.64 -2.57
C HIS A 31 -8.69 -29.37 -1.98
N VAL A 32 -9.88 -29.50 -1.38
CA VAL A 32 -10.61 -28.37 -0.77
C VAL A 32 -9.75 -27.69 0.31
N VAL A 33 -9.12 -28.47 1.19
CA VAL A 33 -8.26 -27.92 2.25
C VAL A 33 -7.05 -27.19 1.67
N ARG A 34 -6.37 -27.76 0.67
CA ARG A 34 -5.22 -27.09 0.03
C ARG A 34 -5.62 -25.80 -0.68
N GLU A 35 -6.74 -25.83 -1.39
CA GLU A 35 -7.29 -24.65 -2.07
C GLU A 35 -7.64 -23.55 -1.06
N ALA A 36 -8.35 -23.90 0.02
CA ALA A 36 -8.70 -22.98 1.09
C ALA A 36 -7.45 -22.39 1.77
N SER A 37 -6.43 -23.20 2.05
CA SER A 37 -5.17 -22.74 2.61
C SER A 37 -4.44 -21.78 1.67
N ALA A 38 -4.40 -22.08 0.36
CA ALA A 38 -3.78 -21.20 -0.63
C ALA A 38 -4.50 -19.85 -0.72
N ILE A 39 -5.85 -19.86 -0.72
CA ILE A 39 -6.66 -18.65 -0.70
C ILE A 39 -6.40 -17.83 0.57
N TYR A 40 -6.38 -18.47 1.73
CA TYR A 40 -6.14 -17.80 3.02
C TYR A 40 -4.75 -17.12 3.06
N ILE A 41 -3.71 -17.81 2.58
CA ILE A 41 -2.35 -17.25 2.51
C ILE A 41 -2.29 -16.09 1.50
N ALA A 42 -2.94 -16.21 0.34
CA ALA A 42 -2.96 -15.15 -0.66
C ALA A 42 -3.73 -13.91 -0.16
N GLN A 43 -4.84 -14.10 0.56
CA GLN A 43 -5.61 -12.99 1.15
C GLN A 43 -4.81 -12.23 2.20
N ALA A 44 -4.04 -12.93 3.04
CA ALA A 44 -3.17 -12.26 4.02
C ALA A 44 -2.16 -11.32 3.35
N ALA A 45 -1.61 -11.70 2.19
CA ALA A 45 -0.72 -10.83 1.42
C ALA A 45 -1.44 -9.60 0.82
N VAL A 46 -2.67 -9.79 0.31
CA VAL A 46 -3.48 -8.68 -0.25
C VAL A 46 -3.86 -7.66 0.83
N ASP A 47 -4.24 -8.11 2.02
CA ASP A 47 -4.62 -7.22 3.12
C ASP A 47 -3.43 -6.39 3.63
N GLU A 48 -2.21 -6.97 3.64
CA GLU A 48 -0.98 -6.24 3.96
C GLU A 48 -0.64 -5.19 2.88
N ASP A 49 -0.75 -5.56 1.60
CA ASP A 49 -0.49 -4.65 0.47
C ASP A 49 -1.47 -3.47 0.46
N GLU A 50 -2.75 -3.70 0.75
CA GLU A 50 -3.77 -2.65 0.78
C GLU A 50 -3.55 -1.67 1.94
N GLN A 51 -3.12 -2.16 3.10
CA GLN A 51 -2.74 -1.31 4.24
C GLN A 51 -1.49 -0.47 3.94
N GLN A 52 -0.48 -1.04 3.28
CA GLN A 52 0.71 -0.32 2.86
C GLN A 52 0.38 0.76 1.82
N LEU A 53 -0.46 0.43 0.83
CA LEU A 53 -0.91 1.39 -0.17
C LEU A 53 -1.68 2.55 0.46
N ALA A 54 -2.58 2.28 1.40
CA ALA A 54 -3.31 3.31 2.13
C ALA A 54 -2.38 4.24 2.94
N ALA A 55 -1.30 3.69 3.53
CA ALA A 55 -0.30 4.49 4.21
C ALA A 55 0.46 5.41 3.24
N LEU A 56 0.91 4.89 2.10
CA LEU A 56 1.60 5.66 1.06
C LEU A 56 0.72 6.78 0.49
N VAL A 57 -0.55 6.50 0.21
CA VAL A 57 -1.50 7.51 -0.28
C VAL A 57 -1.66 8.66 0.72
N ARG A 58 -1.74 8.36 2.02
CA ARG A 58 -1.78 9.40 3.06
C ARG A 58 -0.51 10.24 3.07
N GLU A 59 0.65 9.60 2.99
CA GLU A 59 1.94 10.30 2.95
C GLU A 59 2.06 11.23 1.74
N VAL A 60 1.73 10.74 0.54
CA VAL A 60 1.76 11.52 -0.70
C VAL A 60 0.79 12.71 -0.63
N ASN A 61 -0.42 12.50 -0.10
CA ASN A 61 -1.41 13.57 0.07
C ASN A 61 -0.95 14.67 1.03
N MET A 62 -0.05 14.37 1.96
CA MET A 62 0.56 15.36 2.86
C MET A 62 1.81 16.00 2.25
N ALA A 63 2.66 15.20 1.60
CA ALA A 63 3.94 15.64 1.06
C ALA A 63 3.75 16.57 -0.16
N VAL A 64 2.86 16.25 -1.09
CA VAL A 64 2.70 17.01 -2.34
C VAL A 64 2.27 18.47 -2.10
N PRO A 65 1.25 18.76 -1.27
CA PRO A 65 0.89 20.14 -0.95
C PRO A 65 2.03 20.91 -0.29
N ARG A 66 2.79 20.26 0.61
CA ARG A 66 3.94 20.88 1.29
C ARG A 66 5.04 21.21 0.30
N MET A 67 5.46 20.27 -0.54
CA MET A 67 6.47 20.52 -1.59
C MET A 67 6.05 21.67 -2.50
N ARG A 68 4.77 21.75 -2.86
CA ARG A 68 4.25 22.86 -3.68
C ARG A 68 4.34 24.20 -2.95
N ALA A 69 4.12 24.24 -1.64
CA ALA A 69 4.29 25.45 -0.83
C ALA A 69 5.76 25.86 -0.78
N ASP A 70 6.65 24.91 -0.45
CA ASP A 70 8.10 25.13 -0.37
C ASP A 70 8.66 25.67 -1.71
N ILE A 71 8.19 25.13 -2.84
CA ILE A 71 8.57 25.61 -4.18
C ILE A 71 8.10 27.04 -4.42
N LYS A 72 6.88 27.40 -4.00
CA LYS A 72 6.36 28.76 -4.16
C LYS A 72 7.15 29.76 -3.34
N ASP A 73 7.48 29.40 -2.10
CA ASP A 73 8.27 30.25 -1.21
C ASP A 73 9.70 30.43 -1.74
N ALA A 74 10.28 29.38 -2.32
CA ALA A 74 11.57 29.46 -3.00
C ALA A 74 11.52 30.40 -4.22
N ILE A 75 10.49 30.30 -5.07
CA ILE A 75 10.30 31.22 -6.21
C ILE A 75 10.21 32.67 -5.73
N ALA A 76 9.37 32.94 -4.73
CA ALA A 76 9.21 34.29 -4.18
C ALA A 76 10.52 34.85 -3.61
N SER A 77 11.31 34.01 -2.95
CA SER A 77 12.62 34.39 -2.41
C SER A 77 13.62 34.72 -3.52
N ILE A 78 13.61 33.95 -4.61
CA ILE A 78 14.45 34.20 -5.79
C ILE A 78 14.03 35.50 -6.47
N ASP A 79 12.74 35.74 -6.67
CA ASP A 79 12.23 36.97 -7.28
C ASP A 79 12.62 38.21 -6.44
N HIS A 80 12.53 38.10 -5.11
CA HIS A 80 12.96 39.16 -4.22
C HIS A 80 14.48 39.42 -4.32
N ALA A 81 15.30 38.36 -4.32
CA ALA A 81 16.74 38.49 -4.45
C ALA A 81 17.13 39.15 -5.79
N ASN A 82 16.49 38.74 -6.89
CA ASN A 82 16.71 39.34 -8.20
C ASN A 82 16.32 40.83 -8.21
N ALA A 83 15.18 41.20 -7.64
CA ALA A 83 14.76 42.60 -7.56
C ALA A 83 15.75 43.47 -6.75
N VAL A 84 16.31 42.94 -5.67
CA VAL A 84 17.35 43.63 -4.89
C VAL A 84 18.62 43.82 -5.72
N VAL A 85 19.06 42.78 -6.45
CA VAL A 85 20.24 42.87 -7.33
C VAL A 85 20.00 43.89 -8.44
N ASP A 86 18.84 43.87 -9.09
CA ASP A 86 18.48 44.81 -10.15
C ASP A 86 18.49 46.26 -9.67
N ALA A 87 17.94 46.53 -8.48
CA ALA A 87 17.97 47.87 -7.88
C ALA A 87 19.41 48.37 -7.64
N VAL A 88 20.27 47.51 -7.09
CA VAL A 88 21.69 47.83 -6.87
C VAL A 88 22.40 48.10 -8.21
N LEU A 89 22.17 47.28 -9.22
CA LEU A 89 22.78 47.43 -10.55
C LEU A 89 22.26 48.66 -11.30
N ALA A 90 21.01 49.06 -11.08
CA ALA A 90 20.42 50.29 -11.63
C ALA A 90 20.97 51.58 -10.97
N GLY A 91 21.81 51.46 -9.95
CA GLY A 91 22.37 52.59 -9.21
C GLY A 91 21.47 53.12 -8.09
N GLU A 92 20.39 52.41 -7.76
CA GLU A 92 19.59 52.67 -6.58
C GLU A 92 20.33 52.09 -5.35
N GLY A 93 21.10 52.94 -4.66
CA GLY A 93 21.71 52.57 -3.38
C GLY A 93 20.65 52.20 -2.33
N PRO A 94 21.01 51.38 -1.32
CA PRO A 94 20.04 50.90 -0.33
C PRO A 94 19.32 52.07 0.34
N ARG A 95 17.97 52.06 0.30
CA ARG A 95 17.18 52.98 1.11
C ARG A 95 17.30 52.58 2.60
N PRO A 96 17.49 53.55 3.51
CA PRO A 96 17.66 53.31 4.94
C PRO A 96 16.43 52.67 5.59
#